data_AF-A0A7H4GIT6-F1
#
_entry.id   AF-A0A7H4GIT6-F1
#
_cell.length_a   1.000
_cell.length_b   1.000
_cell.length_c   1.000
_cell.angle_alpha   90.00
_cell.angle_beta   90.00
_cell.angle_gamma   90.00
#
_symmetry.space_group_name_H-M   'P 1'
#
loop_
_entity.id
_entity.type
_entity.pdbx_description
1 polymer ?
#
loop_
_entity_poly.entity_id
_entity_poly.type
_entity_poly.pdbx_seq_one_letter_code
_entity_poly.pdbx_strand_id
1 'polypeptide(L)'
;MMETQILVDILILLPVTGFLLWLFWLTAPAGRSSSLRRLDCLLALAACGVAAAVFFALHGWLDIEGMDRSMIVVAVSYLSFIASMGLSWLVRWRLGTGSGD
;
A
#
# COMPACT_ATOMS: atom_id res chain seq x y z
N MET A 1 -6.34 -13.48 22.33
CA MET A 1 -7.34 -12.76 21.49
C MET A 1 -6.71 -11.71 20.59
N MET A 2 -5.78 -10.88 21.08
CA MET A 2 -5.11 -9.84 20.28
C MET A 2 -4.38 -10.38 19.03
N GLU A 3 -3.65 -11.48 19.15
CA GLU A 3 -2.95 -12.12 18.01
C GLU A 3 -3.92 -12.62 16.93
N THR A 4 -5.08 -13.17 17.32
CA THR A 4 -6.09 -13.65 16.38
C THR A 4 -6.69 -12.50 15.56
N GLN A 5 -6.91 -11.33 16.18
CA GLN A 5 -7.43 -10.16 15.47
C GLN A 5 -6.44 -9.62 14.44
N ILE A 6 -5.16 -9.51 14.81
CA ILE A 6 -4.10 -9.07 13.89
C ILE A 6 -4.05 -9.99 12.66
N LEU A 7 -4.15 -11.31 12.85
CA LEU A 7 -4.15 -12.28 11.75
C LEU A 7 -5.38 -12.13 10.84
N VAL A 8 -6.56 -11.90 11.42
CA VAL A 8 -7.79 -11.65 10.66
C VAL A 8 -7.67 -10.35 9.87
N ASP A 9 -7.16 -9.28 10.47
CA ASP A 9 -7.01 -7.99 9.81
C ASP A 9 -6.00 -8.07 8.65
N ILE A 10 -4.90 -8.82 8.82
CA ILE A 10 -3.95 -9.12 7.74
C ILE A 10 -4.64 -9.90 6.61
N LEU A 11 -5.43 -10.92 6.94
CA LEU A 11 -6.15 -11.73 5.95
C LEU A 11 -7.13 -10.87 5.14
N ILE A 12 -7.77 -9.88 5.76
CA ILE A 12 -8.68 -8.93 5.10
C ILE A 12 -7.91 -7.97 4.20
N LEU A 13 -6.74 -7.47 4.64
CA LEU A 13 -5.93 -6.53 3.87
C LEU A 13 -5.27 -7.17 2.64
N LEU A 14 -4.81 -8.43 2.78
CA LEU A 14 -4.01 -9.13 1.77
C LEU A 14 -4.60 -9.16 0.36
N PRO A 15 -5.89 -9.52 0.12
CA PRO A 15 -6.44 -9.53 -1.23
C PRO A 15 -6.43 -8.16 -1.90
N VAL A 16 -6.72 -7.09 -1.13
CA VAL A 16 -6.79 -5.75 -1.69
C VAL A 16 -5.40 -5.17 -1.93
N THR A 17 -4.47 -5.40 -1.00
CA THR A 17 -3.05 -5.06 -1.19
C THR A 17 -2.49 -5.77 -2.41
N GLY A 18 -2.73 -7.08 -2.53
CA GLY A 18 -2.31 -7.88 -3.67
C GLY A 18 -2.91 -7.37 -4.99
N PHE A 19 -4.20 -7.06 -5.01
CA PHE A 19 -4.89 -6.52 -6.19
C PHE A 19 -4.31 -5.18 -6.66
N LEU A 20 -4.09 -4.23 -5.76
CA LEU A 20 -3.54 -2.91 -6.10
C LEU A 20 -2.07 -2.99 -6.53
N LEU A 21 -1.27 -3.84 -5.89
CA LEU A 21 0.09 -4.10 -6.35
C LEU A 21 0.09 -4.71 -7.75
N TRP A 22 -0.79 -5.69 -8.00
CA TRP A 22 -0.96 -6.28 -9.31
C TRP A 22 -1.36 -5.24 -10.36
N LEU A 23 -2.33 -4.37 -10.08
CA LEU A 23 -2.70 -3.25 -10.96
C LEU A 23 -1.53 -2.28 -11.21
N PHE A 24 -0.74 -1.99 -10.18
CA PHE A 24 0.42 -1.13 -10.30
C PHE A 24 1.49 -1.72 -11.21
N TRP A 25 1.68 -3.05 -11.20
CA TRP A 25 2.57 -3.71 -12.15
C TRP A 25 1.98 -3.81 -13.55
N LEU A 26 0.69 -4.11 -13.66
CA LEU A 26 -0.03 -4.22 -14.93
C LEU A 26 -0.01 -2.92 -15.74
N THR A 27 -0.11 -1.78 -15.04
CA THR A 27 -0.13 -0.43 -15.65
C THR A 27 1.26 0.14 -15.89
N ALA A 28 2.34 -0.63 -15.72
CA ALA A 28 3.69 -0.16 -16.00
C ALA A 28 3.95 -0.08 -17.53
N PRO A 29 4.50 1.04 -18.05
CA PRO A 29 4.78 1.17 -19.48
C PRO A 29 5.76 0.11 -20.00
N ALA A 30 5.44 -0.52 -21.13
CA ALA A 30 6.36 -1.38 -21.85
C ALA A 30 7.56 -0.56 -22.37
N GLY A 31 8.79 -1.04 -22.17
CA GLY A 31 10.01 -0.35 -22.63
C GLY A 31 10.70 0.57 -21.61
N ARG A 32 10.25 0.60 -20.35
CA ARG A 32 10.95 1.37 -19.30
C ARG A 32 12.37 0.88 -19.01
N SER A 33 13.27 1.84 -18.78
CA SER A 33 14.64 1.57 -18.35
C SER A 33 14.70 0.82 -17.01
N SER A 34 15.79 0.09 -16.79
CA SER A 34 16.02 -0.69 -15.56
C SER A 34 15.97 0.18 -14.30
N SER A 35 16.46 1.42 -14.36
CA SER A 35 16.42 2.39 -13.25
C SER A 35 14.99 2.76 -12.86
N LEU A 36 14.11 3.03 -13.84
CA LEU A 36 12.71 3.37 -13.56
C LEU A 36 11.94 2.18 -13.00
N ARG A 37 12.24 0.95 -13.44
CA ARG A 37 11.67 -0.27 -12.84
C ARG A 37 12.08 -0.46 -11.38
N ARG A 38 13.34 -0.15 -11.04
CA ARG A 38 13.78 -0.15 -9.62
C ARG A 38 13.04 0.90 -8.81
N LEU A 39 12.85 2.10 -9.36
CA LEU A 39 12.06 3.13 -8.71
C LEU A 39 10.61 2.68 -8.49
N ASP A 40 9.95 2.09 -9.49
CA ASP A 40 8.60 1.54 -9.33
C ASP A 40 8.56 0.50 -8.20
N CYS A 41 9.56 -0.39 -8.11
CA CYS A 41 9.68 -1.36 -7.02
C CYS A 41 9.82 -0.67 -5.65
N LEU A 42 10.71 0.33 -5.54
CA LEU A 42 10.89 1.09 -4.30
C LEU A 42 9.61 1.82 -3.88
N LEU A 43 8.87 2.38 -4.84
CA LEU A 43 7.59 3.04 -4.57
C LEU A 43 6.53 2.05 -4.06
N ALA A 44 6.42 0.88 -4.69
CA ALA A 44 5.50 -0.17 -4.24
C ALA A 44 5.86 -0.68 -2.84
N LEU A 45 7.15 -0.90 -2.57
CA LEU A 45 7.65 -1.29 -1.25
C LEU A 45 7.41 -0.20 -0.20
N ALA A 46 7.65 1.07 -0.54
CA ALA A 46 7.38 2.20 0.33
C ALA A 46 5.89 2.29 0.68
N ALA A 47 4.99 2.10 -0.30
CA ALA A 47 3.55 2.08 -0.05
C ALA A 47 3.15 0.94 0.91
N CYS A 48 3.69 -0.26 0.71
CA CYS A 48 3.49 -1.39 1.64
C CYS A 48 4.03 -1.05 3.04
N GLY A 49 5.20 -0.43 3.11
CA GLY A 49 5.83 0.00 4.37
C GLY A 49 5.00 1.02 5.13
N VAL A 50 4.44 2.03 4.44
CA VAL A 50 3.53 3.02 5.04
C VAL A 50 2.28 2.34 5.59
N ALA A 51 1.65 1.46 4.82
CA ALA A 51 0.48 0.72 5.27
C ALA A 51 0.77 -0.14 6.50
N ALA A 52 1.90 -0.87 6.49
CA ALA A 52 2.34 -1.69 7.62
C ALA A 52 2.65 -0.84 8.86
N ALA A 53 3.34 0.30 8.70
CA ALA A 53 3.64 1.21 9.79
C ALA A 53 2.36 1.76 10.44
N VAL A 54 1.38 2.18 9.63
CA VAL A 54 0.07 2.63 10.11
C VAL A 54 -0.66 1.51 10.84
N PHE A 55 -0.68 0.31 10.27
CA PHE A 55 -1.31 -0.88 10.84
C PHE A 55 -0.78 -1.19 12.25
N PHE A 56 0.53 -1.32 12.40
CA PHE A 56 1.15 -1.65 13.68
C PHE A 56 1.06 -0.49 14.68
N ALA A 57 1.16 0.77 14.22
CA ALA A 57 0.99 1.92 15.09
C ALA A 57 -0.42 1.97 15.68
N LEU A 58 -1.46 1.72 14.87
CA LEU A 58 -2.84 1.71 15.35
C LEU A 58 -3.11 0.54 16.30
N HIS A 59 -2.56 -0.65 16.07
CA HIS A 59 -2.68 -1.74 17.05
C HIS A 59 -1.99 -1.42 18.38
N GLY A 60 -0.93 -0.60 18.39
CA GLY A 60 -0.20 -0.22 19.60
C GLY A 60 -0.80 0.98 20.35
N TRP A 61 -1.50 1.89 19.66
CA TRP A 61 -1.96 3.16 20.24
C TRP A 61 -3.47 3.27 20.42
N LEU A 62 -4.27 2.46 19.72
CA LEU A 62 -5.72 2.57 19.77
C LEU A 62 -6.27 1.82 20.98
N ASP A 63 -6.73 2.58 21.99
CA ASP A 63 -7.37 2.06 23.21
C ASP A 63 -8.86 1.76 22.98
N ILE A 64 -9.12 0.92 21.98
CA ILE A 64 -10.44 0.42 21.62
C ILE A 64 -10.31 -1.11 21.53
N GLU A 65 -11.32 -1.82 22.03
CA GLU A 65 -11.30 -3.28 22.04
C GLU A 65 -12.17 -3.89 20.94
N GLY A 66 -11.93 -5.16 20.64
CA GLY A 66 -12.84 -5.95 19.82
C GLY A 66 -12.85 -5.55 18.34
N MET A 67 -14.06 -5.60 17.77
CA MET A 67 -14.31 -5.45 16.33
C MET A 67 -14.10 -4.00 15.85
N ASP A 68 -14.40 -3.02 16.71
CA ASP A 68 -14.29 -1.61 16.35
C ASP A 68 -12.84 -1.19 16.08
N ARG A 69 -11.89 -1.67 16.90
CA ARG A 69 -10.46 -1.49 16.63
C ARG A 69 -10.07 -2.11 15.30
N SER A 70 -10.49 -3.34 15.05
CA SER A 70 -10.14 -4.09 13.83
C SER A 70 -10.62 -3.34 12.58
N MET A 71 -11.87 -2.85 12.61
CA MET A 71 -12.44 -2.03 11.53
C MET A 71 -11.65 -0.74 11.29
N ILE A 72 -11.31 0.01 12.35
CA ILE A 72 -10.54 1.25 12.23
C ILE A 72 -9.14 0.98 11.69
N VAL A 73 -8.44 0.00 12.26
CA VAL A 73 -7.07 -0.37 11.84
C VAL A 73 -7.05 -0.74 10.37
N VAL A 74 -7.93 -1.65 9.94
CA VAL A 74 -8.00 -2.10 8.55
C VAL A 74 -8.34 -0.95 7.62
N ALA A 75 -9.39 -0.16 7.93
CA ALA A 75 -9.81 0.93 7.07
C ALA A 75 -8.73 2.01 6.91
N VAL A 76 -8.09 2.43 8.00
CA VAL A 76 -7.07 3.47 7.96
C VAL A 76 -5.79 2.99 7.30
N SER A 77 -5.37 1.74 7.57
CA SER A 77 -4.22 1.12 6.88
C SER A 77 -4.48 0.95 5.38
N TYR A 78 -5.73 0.67 5.02
CA TYR A 78 -6.12 0.58 3.62
C TYR A 78 -6.10 1.94 2.92
N LEU A 79 -6.65 2.98 3.55
CA LEU A 79 -6.63 4.34 3.01
C LEU A 79 -5.21 4.88 2.84
N SER A 80 -4.32 4.62 3.81
CA SER A 80 -2.92 5.02 3.72
C SER A 80 -2.20 4.30 2.58
N PHE A 81 -2.52 3.02 2.36
CA PHE A 81 -2.01 2.25 1.24
C PHE A 81 -2.48 2.81 -0.11
N ILE A 82 -3.78 3.04 -0.29
CA ILE A 82 -4.34 3.64 -1.51
C ILE A 82 -3.68 4.99 -1.79
N ALA A 83 -3.57 5.86 -0.78
CA ALA A 83 -2.97 7.18 -0.95
C ALA A 83 -1.50 7.08 -1.41
N SER A 84 -0.73 6.18 -0.80
CA SER A 84 0.67 5.96 -1.15
C SER A 84 0.84 5.37 -2.55
N MET A 85 -0.04 4.45 -2.95
CA MET A 85 -0.08 3.90 -4.30
C MET A 85 -0.48 4.98 -5.32
N GLY A 86 -1.49 5.80 -5.02
CA GLY A 86 -1.90 6.94 -5.83
C GLY A 86 -0.75 7.93 -6.07
N LEU A 87 0.02 8.23 -5.02
CA LEU A 87 1.23 9.05 -5.13
C LEU A 87 2.30 8.38 -6.00
N SER A 88 2.47 7.07 -5.88
CA SER A 88 3.39 6.28 -6.70
C SER A 88 3.02 6.33 -8.18
N TRP A 89 1.72 6.24 -8.51
CA TRP A 89 1.22 6.45 -9.87
C TRP A 89 1.44 7.88 -10.37
N LEU A 90 1.26 8.89 -9.51
CA LEU A 90 1.50 10.28 -9.87
C LEU A 90 2.98 10.51 -10.23
N VAL A 91 3.90 10.02 -9.39
CA VAL A 91 5.34 10.06 -9.67
C VAL A 91 5.67 9.34 -10.97
N ARG A 92 5.10 8.14 -11.15
CA ARG A 92 5.25 7.37 -12.38
C ARG A 92 4.82 8.15 -13.60
N TRP A 93 3.65 8.79 -13.55
CA TRP A 93 3.10 9.56 -14.66
C TRP A 93 3.98 10.76 -15.00
N ARG A 94 4.41 11.54 -14.00
CA ARG A 94 5.31 12.69 -14.18
C ARG A 94 6.62 12.30 -14.86
N LEU A 95 7.19 11.15 -14.48
CA LEU A 95 8.42 10.64 -15.09
C LEU A 95 8.20 9.98 -16.45
N GLY A 96 6.96 9.59 -16.78
CA GLY A 96 6.58 9.03 -18.08
C GLY A 96 6.25 10.09 -19.14
N THR A 97 5.71 11.25 -18.74
CA THR A 97 5.40 12.35 -19.67
C THR A 97 6.63 13.17 -20.08
N GLY A 98 7.75 13.05 -19.37
CA GLY A 98 8.99 13.77 -19.68
C GLY A 98 9.89 13.10 -20.73
N SER A 99 9.46 11.97 -21.31
CA SER A 99 10.23 11.23 -22.33
C SER A 99 9.62 11.31 -23.74
N GLY A 100 8.69 12.24 -23.96
CA GLY A 100 8.23 12.63 -25.30
C GLY A 100 8.85 13.97 -25.64
N ASP A 101 9.49 14.01 -26.80
CA ASP A 101 10.12 15.18 -27.44
C ASP A 101 9.25 16.46 -27.42
#